data_AF-A0A1X7MR81-F1
#
_entry.id   AF-A0A1X7MR81-F1
#
_cell.length_a   1.000
_cell.length_b   1.000
_cell.length_c   1.000
_cell.angle_alpha   90.00
_cell.angle_beta   90.00
_cell.angle_gamma   90.00
#
_symmetry.space_group_name_H-M   'P 1'
#
loop_
_entity.id
_entity.type
_entity.pdbx_description
1 polymer ?
#
loop_
_entity_poly.entity_id
_entity_poly.type
_entity_poly.pdbx_seq_one_letter_code
_entity_poly.pdbx_strand_id
1 'polypeptide(L)'
;MTASLVFFPVDNGDMALIKLDNGQHILIDINIRAAADDPDDDTYDVAADLKERLPRDDQDRLYVDAFLLSHPDGDHITGLSRHFYLGPPEDFPEDNEDDLILIREMWSSPIVFRRASATHKLGEEAKAWKKEARRRVALYREIGASVGDGDRILLMGKDKDGKTDDIMDIVIEQYELITRVNKGEEGQFEGRLLAPMVVEDDDEELIDLLEKNNSSVIIRFSIAGDGYKDMCRFLTGGDAGVAIWERLWNILDEDGNTDWLSYDVMETPHHCSWRTLSYDRWSELGEKVKVCEEARSALSQIRDGAVIVASCKPIKKDDSNPPHERAKREYVSMVEGECDRFICTSEYSADEDRALEFKIYHAGTAKKLGMTAKKTAAVVGVSGIATAARAHGRK
;
A
#
# COMPACT_ATOMS: atom_id res chain seq x y z
N MET A 1 1.10 18.93 11.87
CA MET A 1 0.35 18.98 10.60
C MET A 1 -0.76 17.94 10.67
N THR A 2 -1.82 18.05 9.87
CA THR A 2 -2.85 16.99 9.87
C THR A 2 -2.38 15.83 9.02
N ALA A 3 -2.29 14.64 9.62
CA ALA A 3 -1.98 13.41 8.92
C ALA A 3 -3.10 13.05 7.92
N SER A 4 -2.74 12.35 6.85
CA SER A 4 -3.69 11.91 5.84
C SER A 4 -3.28 10.63 5.15
N LEU A 5 -4.28 9.94 4.60
CA LEU A 5 -4.13 8.77 3.75
C LEU A 5 -4.87 9.04 2.44
N VAL A 6 -4.16 8.92 1.31
CA VAL A 6 -4.70 9.19 -0.03
C VAL A 6 -4.62 7.92 -0.86
N PHE A 7 -5.66 7.60 -1.62
CA PHE A 7 -5.69 6.54 -2.62
C PHE A 7 -5.92 7.15 -4.00
N PHE A 8 -4.98 6.94 -4.91
CA PHE A 8 -5.06 7.51 -6.24
C PHE A 8 -5.91 6.62 -7.17
N PRO A 9 -6.69 7.21 -8.09
CA PRO A 9 -7.52 6.46 -9.02
C PRO A 9 -6.67 5.94 -10.20
N VAL A 10 -5.96 4.85 -9.97
CA VAL A 10 -5.02 4.25 -10.94
C VAL A 10 -5.60 3.04 -11.69
N ASP A 11 -6.93 2.93 -11.76
CA ASP A 11 -7.64 1.78 -12.36
C ASP A 11 -7.31 0.47 -11.63
N ASN A 12 -7.00 -0.63 -12.32
CA ASN A 12 -6.51 -1.85 -11.70
C ASN A 12 -5.01 -1.73 -11.40
N GLY A 13 -4.70 -1.20 -10.23
CA GLY A 13 -3.37 -1.10 -9.63
C GLY A 13 -3.48 -0.42 -8.27
N ASP A 14 -2.39 -0.45 -7.50
CA ASP A 14 -2.36 0.17 -6.17
C ASP A 14 -1.44 1.39 -6.19
N MET A 15 -1.87 2.44 -5.50
CA MET A 15 -1.08 3.64 -5.27
C MET A 15 -1.70 4.43 -4.12
N ALA A 16 -1.00 4.44 -2.98
CA ALA A 16 -1.44 5.14 -1.78
C ALA A 16 -0.33 6.04 -1.21
N LEU A 17 -0.72 7.20 -0.68
CA LEU A 17 0.20 8.14 -0.03
C LEU A 17 -0.24 8.39 1.42
N ILE A 18 0.63 8.04 2.35
CA ILE A 18 0.51 8.41 3.75
C ILE A 18 1.28 9.71 3.97
N LYS A 19 0.63 10.70 4.56
CA LYS A 19 1.27 11.87 5.16
C LYS A 19 1.17 11.77 6.68
N LEU A 20 2.31 11.74 7.34
CA LEU A 20 2.40 11.72 8.80
C LEU A 20 2.14 13.11 9.39
N ASP A 21 1.82 13.20 10.68
CA ASP A 21 1.51 14.47 11.35
C ASP A 21 2.75 15.37 11.59
N ASN A 22 3.95 14.81 11.42
CA ASN A 22 5.22 15.53 11.28
C ASN A 22 5.53 15.98 9.83
N GLY A 23 4.66 15.66 8.87
CA GLY A 23 4.77 16.07 7.47
C GLY A 23 5.60 15.15 6.58
N GLN A 24 6.12 14.04 7.08
CA GLN A 24 6.80 13.05 6.24
C GLN A 24 5.80 12.28 5.36
N HIS A 25 6.25 11.86 4.19
CA HIS A 25 5.44 11.16 3.20
C HIS A 25 5.95 9.74 2.92
N ILE A 26 5.05 8.75 3.00
CA ILE A 26 5.30 7.36 2.62
C ILE A 26 4.41 7.06 1.42
N LEU A 27 5.04 6.79 0.27
CA LEU A 27 4.35 6.28 -0.91
C LEU A 27 4.33 4.74 -0.86
N ILE A 28 3.21 4.14 -1.22
CA ILE A 28 3.02 2.69 -1.29
C ILE A 28 2.53 2.37 -2.69
N ASP A 29 3.33 1.59 -3.41
CA ASP A 29 3.15 1.21 -4.82
C ASP A 29 3.00 2.41 -5.77
N ILE A 30 3.01 2.12 -7.07
CA ILE A 30 2.80 3.11 -8.13
C ILE A 30 2.19 2.48 -9.37
N ASN A 31 1.17 3.13 -9.93
CA ASN A 31 0.62 2.74 -11.23
C ASN A 31 0.21 3.98 -12.05
N ILE A 32 1.19 4.80 -12.39
CA ILE A 32 0.97 5.96 -13.26
C ILE A 32 1.02 5.47 -14.71
N ARG A 33 -0.17 5.22 -15.27
CA ARG A 33 -0.32 4.71 -16.65
C ARG A 33 -0.04 5.82 -17.66
N ALA A 34 0.47 5.45 -18.83
CA ALA A 34 0.78 6.41 -19.89
C ALA A 34 -0.40 7.30 -20.32
N ALA A 35 -1.64 6.84 -20.18
CA ALA A 35 -2.83 7.66 -20.44
C ALA A 35 -2.98 8.81 -19.43
N ALA A 36 -2.57 8.63 -18.16
CA ALA A 36 -2.59 9.71 -17.16
C ALA A 36 -1.50 10.77 -17.39
N ASP A 37 -0.54 10.47 -18.27
CA ASP A 37 0.56 11.35 -18.69
C ASP A 37 0.24 12.09 -20.00
N ASP A 38 -0.86 11.75 -20.67
CA ASP A 38 -1.26 12.33 -21.95
C ASP A 38 -2.20 13.52 -21.70
N PRO A 39 -1.80 14.77 -22.01
CA PRO A 39 -2.65 15.95 -21.79
C PRO A 39 -3.92 15.96 -22.66
N ASP A 40 -4.00 15.09 -23.68
CA ASP A 40 -5.17 14.94 -24.55
C ASP A 40 -6.08 13.76 -24.13
N ASP A 41 -5.75 13.04 -23.05
CA ASP A 41 -6.56 11.95 -22.49
C ASP A 41 -7.33 12.42 -21.24
N ASP A 42 -8.57 11.95 -21.06
CA ASP A 42 -9.43 12.33 -19.93
C ASP A 42 -9.08 11.55 -18.63
N THR A 43 -8.04 10.73 -18.65
CA THR A 43 -7.56 9.99 -17.47
C THR A 43 -7.06 10.96 -16.40
N TYR A 44 -7.47 10.74 -15.16
CA TYR A 44 -7.04 11.56 -14.01
C TYR A 44 -5.51 11.64 -13.92
N ASP A 45 -4.97 12.86 -13.90
CA ASP A 45 -3.52 13.11 -13.82
C ASP A 45 -2.99 12.84 -12.40
N VAL A 46 -2.72 11.55 -12.15
CA VAL A 46 -2.19 11.06 -10.88
C VAL A 46 -0.77 11.61 -10.61
N ALA A 47 0.02 11.88 -11.64
CA ALA A 47 1.37 12.38 -11.49
C ALA A 47 1.37 13.82 -10.97
N ALA A 48 0.56 14.70 -11.58
CA ALA A 48 0.41 16.08 -11.12
C ALA A 48 -0.16 16.13 -9.69
N ASP A 49 -1.20 15.33 -9.39
CA ASP A 49 -1.80 15.28 -8.04
C ASP A 49 -0.79 14.78 -6.98
N LEU A 50 0.05 13.78 -7.32
CA LEU A 50 1.14 13.38 -6.44
C LEU A 50 2.13 14.53 -6.24
N LYS A 51 2.66 15.11 -7.33
CA LYS A 51 3.70 16.16 -7.27
C LYS A 51 3.25 17.39 -6.50
N GLU A 52 1.98 17.79 -6.60
CA GLU A 52 1.41 18.92 -5.83
C GLU A 52 1.43 18.67 -4.31
N ARG A 53 1.38 17.40 -3.87
CA ARG A 53 1.37 17.03 -2.45
C ARG A 53 2.77 16.92 -1.87
N LEU A 54 3.79 16.72 -2.69
CA LEU A 54 5.13 16.41 -2.23
C LEU A 54 5.92 17.67 -1.87
N PRO A 55 6.71 17.63 -0.79
CA PRO A 55 7.65 18.68 -0.47
C PRO A 55 8.83 18.70 -1.44
N ARG A 56 9.52 19.85 -1.50
CA ARG A 56 10.84 19.98 -2.11
C ARG A 56 11.92 20.09 -1.04
N ASP A 57 13.10 19.55 -1.33
CA ASP A 57 14.26 19.66 -0.45
C ASP A 57 15.01 21.00 -0.64
N ASP A 58 16.16 21.15 0.03
CA ASP A 58 16.99 22.35 -0.05
C ASP A 58 17.67 22.55 -1.42
N GLN A 59 17.66 21.52 -2.27
CA GLN A 59 18.13 21.55 -3.66
C GLN A 59 16.95 21.66 -4.65
N ASP A 60 15.75 22.00 -4.16
CA ASP A 60 14.52 22.15 -4.94
C ASP A 60 14.03 20.87 -5.63
N ARG A 61 14.44 19.69 -5.14
CA ARG A 61 14.00 18.39 -5.68
C ARG A 61 12.73 17.93 -4.97
N LEU A 62 11.71 17.50 -5.71
CA LEU A 62 10.57 16.80 -5.14
C LEU A 62 11.03 15.50 -4.50
N TYR A 63 10.43 15.13 -3.36
CA TYR A 63 10.79 13.88 -2.70
C TYR A 63 9.64 13.21 -1.97
N VAL A 64 9.78 11.89 -1.81
CA VAL A 64 9.09 11.10 -0.79
C VAL A 64 10.09 10.68 0.27
N ASP A 65 9.67 10.68 1.53
CA ASP A 65 10.55 10.28 2.62
C ASP A 65 10.77 8.77 2.64
N ALA A 66 9.72 7.99 2.34
CA ALA A 66 9.84 6.55 2.06
C ALA A 66 8.99 6.14 0.85
N PHE A 67 9.44 5.11 0.13
CA PHE A 67 8.68 4.45 -0.91
C PHE A 67 8.70 2.94 -0.69
N LEU A 68 7.54 2.38 -0.33
CA LEU A 68 7.28 0.95 -0.24
C LEU A 68 6.79 0.38 -1.57
N LEU A 69 7.42 -0.69 -2.04
CA LEU A 69 6.90 -1.53 -3.12
C LEU A 69 6.48 -2.89 -2.57
N SER A 70 5.20 -3.24 -2.75
CA SER A 70 4.59 -4.45 -2.23
C SER A 70 5.04 -5.70 -3.02
N HIS A 71 5.05 -5.63 -4.35
CA HIS A 71 5.55 -6.67 -5.26
C HIS A 71 5.88 -6.07 -6.65
N PRO A 72 6.54 -6.81 -7.56
CA PRO A 72 7.10 -6.23 -8.78
C PRO A 72 6.20 -6.31 -10.02
N ASP A 73 4.90 -6.59 -9.86
CA ASP A 73 3.99 -6.69 -10.99
C ASP A 73 3.63 -5.29 -11.52
N GLY A 74 3.26 -5.22 -12.80
CA GLY A 74 3.20 -3.94 -13.53
C GLY A 74 2.21 -2.94 -12.92
N ASP A 75 1.08 -3.41 -12.45
CA ASP A 75 0.03 -2.66 -11.76
C ASP A 75 0.43 -2.13 -10.36
N HIS A 76 1.65 -2.39 -9.91
CA HIS A 76 2.23 -1.86 -8.67
C HIS A 76 3.53 -1.08 -8.89
N ILE A 77 4.08 -1.07 -10.11
CA ILE A 77 5.35 -0.39 -10.41
C ILE A 77 5.38 0.43 -11.71
N THR A 78 4.26 0.51 -12.44
CA THR A 78 4.19 1.24 -13.72
C THR A 78 4.36 2.74 -13.51
N GLY A 79 5.17 3.36 -14.38
CA GLY A 79 5.47 4.79 -14.34
C GLY A 79 6.67 5.17 -13.48
N LEU A 80 7.31 4.20 -12.80
CA LEU A 80 8.44 4.46 -11.91
C LEU A 80 9.55 5.27 -12.58
N SER A 81 10.17 4.76 -13.65
CA SER A 81 11.35 5.39 -14.27
C SER A 81 11.04 6.71 -14.99
N ARG A 82 9.76 7.01 -15.22
CA ARG A 82 9.32 8.29 -15.79
C ARG A 82 9.19 9.39 -14.74
N HIS A 83 8.75 9.03 -13.53
CA HIS A 83 8.39 10.00 -12.49
C HIS A 83 9.39 10.05 -11.32
N PHE A 84 10.23 9.03 -11.16
CA PHE A 84 11.18 8.91 -10.07
C PHE A 84 12.61 8.81 -10.56
N TYR A 85 13.52 9.44 -9.83
CA TYR A 85 14.95 9.29 -10.06
C TYR A 85 15.49 8.02 -9.40
N LEU A 86 16.20 7.20 -10.17
CA LEU A 86 16.81 5.94 -9.73
C LEU A 86 18.33 6.01 -9.94
N GLY A 87 19.06 6.42 -8.90
CA GLY A 87 20.51 6.52 -8.92
C GLY A 87 21.05 7.22 -7.68
N PRO A 88 22.38 7.44 -7.62
CA PRO A 88 23.01 8.22 -6.55
C PRO A 88 22.46 9.66 -6.53
N PRO A 89 22.12 10.23 -5.36
CA PRO A 89 21.59 11.59 -5.25
C PRO A 89 22.52 12.68 -5.79
N GLU A 90 23.83 12.44 -5.82
CA GLU A 90 24.84 13.32 -6.40
C GLU A 90 24.78 13.41 -7.93
N ASP A 91 24.21 12.39 -8.58
CA ASP A 91 24.03 12.31 -10.03
C ASP A 91 22.61 12.77 -10.45
N PHE A 92 21.83 13.32 -9.51
CA PHE A 92 20.48 13.82 -9.79
C PHE A 92 20.56 14.91 -10.87
N PRO A 93 19.73 14.86 -11.93
CA PRO A 93 19.82 15.80 -13.05
C PRO A 93 19.70 17.26 -12.61
N GLU A 94 20.66 18.10 -13.02
CA GLU A 94 20.57 19.56 -12.82
C GLU A 94 19.39 20.15 -13.61
N ASP A 95 19.20 19.70 -14.85
CA ASP A 95 18.06 20.02 -15.69
C ASP A 95 16.89 19.05 -15.41
N ASN A 96 16.15 19.31 -14.31
CA ASN A 96 15.00 18.50 -13.89
C ASN A 96 13.66 19.06 -14.42
N GLU A 97 13.54 19.27 -15.73
CA GLU A 97 12.32 19.83 -16.35
C GLU A 97 11.08 18.93 -16.13
N ASP A 98 11.29 17.62 -15.96
CA ASP A 98 10.23 16.64 -15.73
C ASP A 98 9.81 16.53 -14.24
N ASP A 99 10.44 17.29 -13.34
CA ASP A 99 10.16 17.27 -11.91
C ASP A 99 10.21 15.84 -11.33
N LEU A 100 11.31 15.12 -11.59
CA LEU A 100 11.56 13.79 -11.05
C LEU A 100 11.55 13.83 -9.52
N ILE A 101 11.01 12.76 -8.93
CA ILE A 101 10.87 12.60 -7.49
C ILE A 101 12.04 11.77 -6.95
N LEU A 102 12.71 12.30 -5.92
CA LEU A 102 13.74 11.59 -5.16
C LEU A 102 13.10 10.65 -4.14
N ILE A 103 13.59 9.41 -4.08
CA ILE A 103 13.22 8.43 -3.05
C ILE A 103 14.25 8.47 -1.93
N ARG A 104 13.94 9.09 -0.79
CA ARG A 104 14.92 9.22 0.31
C ARG A 104 15.26 7.89 0.97
N GLU A 105 14.24 7.06 1.22
CA GLU A 105 14.39 5.70 1.74
C GLU A 105 13.52 4.73 0.94
N MET A 106 14.11 3.66 0.41
CA MET A 106 13.37 2.59 -0.26
C MET A 106 12.96 1.52 0.73
N TRP A 107 11.73 1.04 0.69
CA TRP A 107 11.30 -0.15 1.41
C TRP A 107 10.98 -1.23 0.39
N SER A 108 11.77 -2.29 0.37
CA SER A 108 11.68 -3.34 -0.65
C SER A 108 11.88 -4.69 -0.02
N SER A 109 11.13 -5.70 -0.46
CA SER A 109 11.41 -7.08 -0.06
C SER A 109 12.31 -7.78 -1.09
N PRO A 110 13.41 -8.44 -0.69
CA PRO A 110 14.12 -9.35 -1.60
C PRO A 110 13.27 -10.59 -1.94
N ILE A 111 12.37 -11.01 -1.03
CA ILE A 111 11.57 -12.25 -1.15
C ILE A 111 10.56 -12.16 -2.29
N VAL A 112 9.85 -11.04 -2.43
CA VAL A 112 8.81 -10.88 -3.48
C VAL A 112 9.41 -10.85 -4.89
N PHE A 113 10.68 -10.44 -5.02
CA PHE A 113 11.42 -10.48 -6.28
C PHE A 113 11.98 -11.86 -6.65
N ARG A 114 11.84 -12.87 -5.78
CA ARG A 114 12.20 -14.27 -6.07
C ARG A 114 11.17 -14.98 -6.94
N ARG A 115 9.93 -14.49 -7.02
CA ARG A 115 8.95 -14.96 -8.00
C ARG A 115 9.41 -14.84 -9.45
N ALA A 116 10.47 -14.08 -9.71
CA ALA A 116 11.14 -14.05 -10.99
C ALA A 116 11.69 -15.45 -11.33
N SER A 117 10.84 -16.27 -11.94
CA SER A 117 11.14 -17.63 -12.38
C SER A 117 11.42 -17.65 -13.89
N ALA A 118 11.72 -18.83 -14.44
CA ALA A 118 11.83 -18.99 -15.90
C ALA A 118 10.52 -18.62 -16.65
N THR A 119 9.38 -18.65 -15.96
CA THR A 119 8.04 -18.39 -16.51
C THR A 119 7.47 -17.01 -16.15
N HIS A 120 7.92 -16.38 -15.06
CA HIS A 120 7.53 -15.02 -14.68
C HIS A 120 8.70 -14.05 -14.84
N LYS A 121 8.72 -13.30 -15.94
CA LYS A 121 9.78 -12.31 -16.22
C LYS A 121 9.41 -10.97 -15.63
N LEU A 122 10.31 -10.38 -14.86
CA LEU A 122 10.18 -9.01 -14.38
C LEU A 122 10.08 -8.03 -15.56
N GLY A 123 9.15 -7.08 -15.47
CA GLY A 123 9.08 -5.92 -16.35
C GLY A 123 10.30 -5.00 -16.20
N GLU A 124 10.45 -4.04 -17.11
CA GLU A 124 11.59 -3.10 -17.08
C GLU A 124 11.59 -2.24 -15.81
N GLU A 125 10.44 -1.75 -15.37
CA GLU A 125 10.31 -0.97 -14.13
C GLU A 125 10.71 -1.77 -12.89
N ALA A 126 10.26 -3.02 -12.80
CA ALA A 126 10.68 -3.93 -11.73
C ALA A 126 12.19 -4.23 -11.76
N LYS A 127 12.80 -4.33 -12.95
CA LYS A 127 14.26 -4.46 -13.07
C LYS A 127 14.98 -3.20 -12.60
N ALA A 128 14.44 -2.02 -12.91
CA ALA A 128 14.99 -0.75 -12.48
C ALA A 128 14.94 -0.61 -10.95
N TRP A 129 13.79 -0.88 -10.33
CA TRP A 129 13.64 -0.93 -8.87
C TRP A 129 14.63 -1.91 -8.23
N LYS A 130 14.71 -3.14 -8.75
CA LYS A 130 15.64 -4.17 -8.24
C LYS A 130 17.10 -3.76 -8.36
N LYS A 131 17.47 -3.08 -9.45
CA LYS A 131 18.83 -2.57 -9.67
C LYS A 131 19.17 -1.50 -8.63
N GLU A 132 18.25 -0.56 -8.40
CA GLU A 132 18.42 0.52 -7.44
C GLU A 132 18.47 -0.02 -6.00
N ALA A 133 17.58 -0.94 -5.62
CA ALA A 133 17.62 -1.57 -4.30
C ALA A 133 18.96 -2.27 -4.03
N ARG A 134 19.53 -2.96 -5.03
CA ARG A 134 20.85 -3.59 -4.94
C ARG A 134 21.99 -2.57 -4.79
N ARG A 135 21.91 -1.43 -5.48
CA ARG A 135 22.88 -0.34 -5.34
C ARG A 135 22.89 0.17 -3.90
N ARG A 136 21.72 0.45 -3.32
CA ARG A 136 21.58 0.93 -1.93
C ARG A 136 22.07 -0.06 -0.89
N VAL A 137 21.76 -1.35 -1.06
CA VAL A 137 22.31 -2.41 -0.18
C VAL A 137 23.83 -2.51 -0.29
N ALA A 138 24.38 -2.43 -1.50
CA ALA A 138 25.83 -2.46 -1.69
C ALA A 138 26.51 -1.26 -1.02
N LEU A 139 25.93 -0.06 -1.14
CA LEU A 139 26.43 1.13 -0.47
C LEU A 139 26.33 1.01 1.06
N TYR A 140 25.23 0.47 1.60
CA TYR A 140 25.11 0.21 3.04
C TYR A 140 26.21 -0.73 3.54
N ARG A 141 26.55 -1.78 2.79
CA ARG A 141 27.67 -2.68 3.15
C ARG A 141 29.02 -1.97 3.17
N GLU A 142 29.20 -0.95 2.33
CA GLU A 142 30.45 -0.20 2.23
C GLU A 142 30.63 0.80 3.38
N ILE A 143 29.59 1.59 3.69
CA ILE A 143 29.69 2.75 4.61
C ILE A 143 28.76 2.68 5.84
N GLY A 144 27.99 1.61 5.96
CA GLY A 144 27.09 1.32 7.09
C GLY A 144 26.01 2.38 7.29
N ALA A 145 25.72 2.69 8.55
CA ALA A 145 24.71 3.69 8.91
C ALA A 145 25.02 5.13 8.45
N SER A 146 26.18 5.38 7.82
CA SER A 146 26.53 6.68 7.25
C SER A 146 25.80 6.99 5.93
N VAL A 147 25.08 6.02 5.36
CA VAL A 147 24.24 6.24 4.16
C VAL A 147 23.27 7.42 4.35
N GLY A 148 23.36 8.37 3.41
CA GLY A 148 22.60 9.62 3.38
C GLY A 148 21.19 9.46 2.82
N ASP A 149 20.42 10.55 2.90
CA ASP A 149 19.10 10.67 2.27
C ASP A 149 19.22 10.43 0.76
N GLY A 150 18.30 9.65 0.19
CA GLY A 150 18.31 9.30 -1.23
C GLY A 150 18.99 7.96 -1.51
N ASP A 151 19.72 7.41 -0.54
CA ASP A 151 20.42 6.13 -0.65
C ASP A 151 19.98 5.08 0.38
N ARG A 152 19.12 5.45 1.33
CA ARG A 152 18.68 4.52 2.38
C ARG A 152 17.75 3.46 1.83
N ILE A 153 17.79 2.30 2.46
CA ILE A 153 16.89 1.19 2.18
C ILE A 153 16.58 0.41 3.46
N LEU A 154 15.32 -0.03 3.60
CA LEU A 154 14.91 -1.09 4.50
C LEU A 154 14.47 -2.32 3.68
N LEU A 155 14.87 -3.49 4.14
CA LEU A 155 14.55 -4.78 3.56
C LEU A 155 13.39 -5.43 4.30
N MET A 156 12.28 -5.64 3.60
CA MET A 156 11.08 -6.27 4.16
C MET A 156 11.24 -7.79 4.11
N GLY A 157 11.64 -8.37 5.24
CA GLY A 157 11.90 -9.78 5.42
C GLY A 157 13.37 -10.16 5.23
N LYS A 158 13.82 -11.09 6.07
CA LYS A 158 15.14 -11.71 6.00
C LYS A 158 15.26 -12.58 4.74
N ASP A 159 16.34 -12.42 3.96
CA ASP A 159 16.59 -13.29 2.81
C ASP A 159 17.28 -14.58 3.24
N LYS A 160 17.11 -15.62 2.44
CA LYS A 160 17.66 -16.95 2.69
C LYS A 160 19.19 -17.00 2.54
N ASP A 161 19.79 -18.13 2.91
CA ASP A 161 21.20 -18.44 2.72
C ASP A 161 22.16 -17.44 3.39
N GLY A 162 21.69 -16.75 4.42
CA GLY A 162 22.45 -15.70 5.11
C GLY A 162 22.75 -14.46 4.27
N LYS A 163 22.03 -14.23 3.16
CA LYS A 163 22.26 -13.10 2.24
C LYS A 163 22.06 -11.72 2.87
N THR A 164 21.38 -11.65 4.02
CA THR A 164 21.15 -10.42 4.77
C THR A 164 21.75 -10.45 6.17
N ASP A 165 22.43 -11.54 6.57
CA ASP A 165 22.96 -11.69 7.94
C ASP A 165 24.00 -10.62 8.29
N ASP A 166 24.69 -10.06 7.29
CA ASP A 166 25.69 -9.01 7.45
C ASP A 166 25.10 -7.59 7.52
N ILE A 167 23.79 -7.44 7.32
CA ILE A 167 23.09 -6.16 7.20
C ILE A 167 21.78 -6.10 7.99
N MET A 168 21.67 -6.85 9.09
CA MET A 168 20.43 -6.96 9.88
C MET A 168 19.87 -5.61 10.37
N ASP A 169 20.71 -4.58 10.54
CA ASP A 169 20.27 -3.22 10.92
C ASP A 169 19.29 -2.56 9.93
N ILE A 170 19.24 -3.04 8.68
CA ILE A 170 18.31 -2.58 7.65
C ILE A 170 17.31 -3.67 7.25
N VAL A 171 17.23 -4.77 8.00
CA VAL A 171 16.27 -5.86 7.76
C VAL A 171 15.15 -5.73 8.78
N ILE A 172 13.92 -5.74 8.29
CA ILE A 172 12.72 -5.81 9.11
C ILE A 172 12.21 -7.25 9.01
N GLU A 173 12.30 -8.01 10.09
CA GLU A 173 11.83 -9.39 10.10
C GLU A 173 10.30 -9.47 10.19
N GLN A 174 9.74 -10.62 9.84
CA GLN A 174 8.30 -10.82 9.93
C GLN A 174 7.83 -10.54 11.37
N TYR A 175 6.74 -9.78 11.49
CA TYR A 175 6.13 -9.28 12.72
C TYR A 175 6.86 -8.15 13.44
N GLU A 176 8.04 -7.74 12.99
CA GLU A 176 8.73 -6.56 13.51
C GLU A 176 8.05 -5.25 13.10
N LEU A 177 8.48 -4.17 13.75
CA LEU A 177 7.94 -2.84 13.57
C LEU A 177 8.93 -1.94 12.84
N ILE A 178 8.41 -1.20 11.86
CA ILE A 178 9.01 0.01 11.33
C ILE A 178 8.47 1.18 12.16
N THR A 179 9.35 1.89 12.87
CA THR A 179 8.95 2.98 13.77
C THR A 179 9.43 4.36 13.32
N ARG A 180 10.21 4.41 12.24
CA ARG A 180 10.81 5.62 11.68
C ARG A 180 10.76 5.58 10.17
N VAL A 181 10.61 6.73 9.55
CA VAL A 181 10.80 6.93 8.12
C VAL A 181 12.10 7.70 7.91
N ASN A 182 13.00 7.18 7.07
CA ASN A 182 14.23 7.87 6.67
C ASN A 182 15.06 8.35 7.88
N LYS A 183 15.17 7.49 8.91
CA LYS A 183 15.82 7.79 10.21
C LYS A 183 15.27 9.03 10.97
N GLY A 184 14.05 9.46 10.64
CA GLY A 184 13.34 10.53 11.33
C GLY A 184 12.97 10.20 12.79
N GLU A 185 12.16 11.06 13.39
CA GLU A 185 11.65 10.84 14.74
C GLU A 185 10.70 9.63 14.80
N GLU A 186 10.59 9.04 16.00
CA GLU A 186 9.60 8.00 16.28
C GLU A 186 8.28 8.59 16.78
N GLY A 187 7.23 7.78 16.68
CA GLY A 187 5.95 8.01 17.35
C GLY A 187 4.85 8.53 16.44
N GLN A 188 5.17 8.89 15.19
CA GLN A 188 4.19 9.30 14.19
C GLN A 188 3.48 8.12 13.53
N PHE A 189 4.11 6.95 13.53
CA PHE A 189 3.46 5.71 13.14
C PHE A 189 4.19 4.48 13.71
N GLU A 190 3.53 3.32 13.60
CA GLU A 190 4.15 1.99 13.67
C GLU A 190 3.68 1.18 12.45
N GLY A 191 4.60 0.68 11.63
CA GLY A 191 4.29 -0.24 10.53
C GLY A 191 4.66 -1.67 10.93
N ARG A 192 3.69 -2.54 11.18
CA ARG A 192 3.96 -3.96 11.47
C ARG A 192 4.05 -4.75 10.18
N LEU A 193 5.20 -5.37 9.94
CA LEU A 193 5.40 -6.28 8.80
C LEU A 193 4.70 -7.61 9.07
N LEU A 194 3.71 -7.97 8.26
CA LEU A 194 2.95 -9.23 8.41
C LEU A 194 3.41 -10.29 7.41
N ALA A 195 3.81 -9.85 6.22
CA ALA A 195 4.40 -10.68 5.18
C ALA A 195 5.40 -9.81 4.38
N PRO A 196 6.37 -10.40 3.68
CA PRO A 196 6.49 -11.82 3.35
C PRO A 196 6.96 -12.70 4.51
N MET A 197 6.56 -13.97 4.45
CA MET A 197 7.04 -15.02 5.35
C MET A 197 8.49 -15.37 5.02
N VAL A 198 9.28 -15.68 6.05
CA VAL A 198 10.61 -16.28 5.86
C VAL A 198 10.43 -17.64 5.20
N VAL A 199 11.26 -17.91 4.19
CA VAL A 199 11.22 -19.17 3.43
C VAL A 199 12.59 -19.81 3.55
N GLU A 200 12.63 -20.96 4.22
CA GLU A 200 13.77 -21.86 4.19
C GLU A 200 13.77 -22.64 2.88
N ASP A 201 14.96 -23.03 2.41
CA ASP A 201 15.13 -23.60 1.06
C ASP A 201 14.58 -25.01 0.87
N ASP A 202 14.29 -25.69 1.96
CA ASP A 202 13.68 -27.01 1.99
C ASP A 202 12.15 -26.98 2.18
N ASP A 203 11.55 -25.80 2.37
CA ASP A 203 10.09 -25.63 2.44
C ASP A 203 9.48 -25.48 1.04
N GLU A 204 9.52 -26.57 0.26
CA GLU A 204 8.95 -26.64 -1.10
C GLU A 204 7.47 -26.24 -1.12
N GLU A 205 6.71 -26.55 -0.05
CA GLU A 205 5.29 -26.23 0.05
C GLU A 205 5.07 -24.71 0.17
N LEU A 206 5.85 -24.02 1.01
CA LEU A 206 5.77 -22.57 1.15
C LEU A 206 6.26 -21.85 -0.11
N ILE A 207 7.30 -22.36 -0.78
CA ILE A 207 7.75 -21.82 -2.08
C ILE A 207 6.62 -21.90 -3.11
N ASP A 208 6.03 -23.09 -3.27
CA ASP A 208 4.91 -23.32 -4.18
C ASP A 208 3.72 -22.40 -3.84
N LEU A 209 3.42 -22.22 -2.55
CA LEU A 209 2.36 -21.35 -2.08
C LEU A 209 2.60 -19.90 -2.51
N LEU A 210 3.81 -19.37 -2.28
CA LEU A 210 4.19 -18.00 -2.59
C LEU A 210 4.26 -17.70 -4.09
N GLU A 211 4.60 -18.71 -4.91
CA GLU A 211 4.59 -18.61 -6.36
C GLU A 211 3.17 -18.66 -6.94
N LYS A 212 2.29 -19.50 -6.39
CA LYS A 212 0.94 -19.72 -6.93
C LYS A 212 -0.12 -18.71 -6.46
N ASN A 213 0.10 -18.07 -5.31
CA ASN A 213 -0.94 -17.24 -4.66
C ASN A 213 -0.62 -15.75 -4.65
N ASN A 214 0.40 -15.28 -5.36
CA ASN A 214 0.92 -13.93 -5.23
C ASN A 214 1.26 -13.59 -3.77
N SER A 215 2.53 -13.61 -3.36
CA SER A 215 2.96 -12.92 -2.14
C SER A 215 3.11 -11.41 -2.32
N SER A 216 3.04 -10.67 -1.22
CA SER A 216 3.29 -9.23 -1.21
C SER A 216 3.93 -8.87 0.11
N VAL A 217 4.53 -7.69 0.17
CA VAL A 217 4.70 -7.06 1.46
C VAL A 217 3.31 -6.70 1.99
N ILE A 218 2.97 -7.21 3.17
CA ILE A 218 1.74 -6.89 3.89
C ILE A 218 2.15 -6.12 5.12
N ILE A 219 1.65 -4.88 5.27
CA ILE A 219 1.93 -4.04 6.44
C ILE A 219 0.63 -3.49 6.98
N ARG A 220 0.52 -3.55 8.32
CA ARG A 220 -0.48 -2.78 9.05
C ARG A 220 0.20 -1.57 9.69
N PHE A 221 -0.10 -0.39 9.15
CA PHE A 221 0.29 0.89 9.73
C PHE A 221 -0.66 1.26 10.86
N SER A 222 -0.13 1.82 11.94
CA SER A 222 -0.84 2.55 12.98
C SER A 222 -0.33 3.98 12.93
N ILE A 223 -1.17 4.91 12.49
CA ILE A 223 -0.78 6.28 12.15
C ILE A 223 -1.28 7.23 13.26
N ALA A 224 -0.42 8.16 13.67
CA ALA A 224 -0.78 9.19 14.62
C ALA A 224 -1.66 10.28 13.99
N GLY A 225 -2.52 10.89 14.81
CA GLY A 225 -3.39 12.01 14.43
C GLY A 225 -3.34 13.10 15.48
N ASP A 226 -2.99 14.32 15.07
CA ASP A 226 -2.81 15.48 15.96
C ASP A 226 -1.91 15.18 17.19
N GLY A 227 -0.85 14.37 17.03
CA GLY A 227 0.05 13.98 18.11
C GLY A 227 -0.43 12.83 19.01
N TYR A 228 -1.59 12.22 18.72
CA TYR A 228 -2.10 11.03 19.41
C TYR A 228 -1.80 9.77 18.61
N LYS A 229 -1.28 8.73 19.25
CA LYS A 229 -0.93 7.45 18.60
C LYS A 229 -2.17 6.63 18.23
N ASP A 230 -2.05 5.80 17.20
CA ASP A 230 -3.05 4.80 16.80
C ASP A 230 -4.44 5.37 16.47
N MET A 231 -4.47 6.55 15.83
CA MET A 231 -5.70 7.22 15.41
C MET A 231 -6.25 6.68 14.09
N CYS A 232 -5.42 6.00 13.29
CA CYS A 232 -5.83 5.28 12.09
C CYS A 232 -4.95 4.05 11.89
N ARG A 233 -5.55 2.85 11.86
CA ARG A 233 -4.89 1.65 11.34
C ARG A 233 -5.17 1.48 9.86
N PHE A 234 -4.13 1.45 9.04
CA PHE A 234 -4.21 1.20 7.61
C PHE A 234 -3.58 -0.16 7.29
N LEU A 235 -4.37 -1.07 6.72
CA LEU A 235 -3.90 -2.36 6.24
C LEU A 235 -3.79 -2.35 4.71
N THR A 236 -2.60 -2.63 4.20
CA THR A 236 -2.34 -2.86 2.77
C THR A 236 -1.65 -4.21 2.61
N GLY A 237 -2.00 -4.93 1.54
CA GLY A 237 -1.48 -6.27 1.28
C GLY A 237 -1.08 -6.55 -0.15
N GLY A 238 -1.04 -5.54 -1.02
CA GLY A 238 -0.84 -5.69 -2.47
C GLY A 238 -1.69 -6.85 -3.03
N ASP A 239 -1.08 -7.68 -3.86
CA ASP A 239 -1.77 -8.84 -4.47
C ASP A 239 -1.87 -10.13 -3.62
N ALA A 240 -1.66 -10.08 -2.30
CA ALA A 240 -1.65 -11.28 -1.47
C ALA A 240 -2.91 -12.15 -1.65
N GLY A 241 -2.74 -13.39 -2.13
CA GLY A 241 -3.86 -14.31 -2.38
C GLY A 241 -4.30 -15.14 -1.17
N VAL A 242 -5.37 -15.91 -1.36
CA VAL A 242 -6.09 -16.63 -0.29
C VAL A 242 -5.20 -17.45 0.64
N ALA A 243 -4.21 -18.16 0.10
CA ALA A 243 -3.34 -19.02 0.91
C ALA A 243 -2.43 -18.22 1.88
N ILE A 244 -2.07 -16.99 1.52
CA ILE A 244 -1.29 -16.10 2.37
C ILE A 244 -2.15 -15.64 3.55
N TRP A 245 -3.38 -15.21 3.28
CA TRP A 245 -4.32 -14.75 4.30
C TRP A 245 -4.79 -15.86 5.24
N GLU A 246 -5.09 -17.05 4.71
CA GLU A 246 -5.40 -18.23 5.52
C GLU A 246 -4.26 -18.57 6.47
N ARG A 247 -3.02 -18.62 5.97
CA ARG A 247 -1.85 -18.93 6.80
C ARG A 247 -1.59 -17.87 7.86
N LEU A 248 -1.68 -16.59 7.50
CA LEU A 248 -1.55 -15.48 8.45
C LEU A 248 -2.63 -15.57 9.53
N TRP A 249 -3.88 -15.84 9.17
CA TRP A 249 -4.96 -16.00 10.14
C TRP A 249 -4.67 -17.15 11.11
N ASN A 250 -4.34 -18.33 10.60
CA ASN A 250 -4.12 -19.51 11.44
C ASN A 250 -3.00 -19.29 12.46
N ILE A 251 -1.88 -18.70 12.03
CA ILE A 251 -0.75 -18.39 12.93
C ILE A 251 -1.16 -17.34 13.97
N LEU A 252 -1.77 -16.23 13.52
CA LEU A 252 -2.10 -15.13 14.42
C LEU A 252 -3.26 -15.47 15.38
N ASP A 253 -4.20 -16.32 14.98
CA ASP A 253 -5.27 -16.82 15.84
C ASP A 253 -4.73 -17.77 16.90
N GLU A 254 -3.86 -18.70 16.52
CA GLU A 254 -3.19 -19.62 17.45
C GLU A 254 -2.36 -18.86 18.50
N ASP A 255 -1.64 -17.81 18.08
CA ASP A 255 -0.80 -16.99 18.96
C ASP A 255 -1.58 -15.89 19.73
N GLY A 256 -2.88 -15.72 19.48
CA GLY A 256 -3.71 -14.68 20.11
C GLY A 256 -3.39 -13.25 19.65
N ASN A 257 -2.85 -13.10 18.44
CA ASN A 257 -2.37 -11.86 17.83
C ASN A 257 -3.24 -11.35 16.66
N THR A 258 -4.50 -11.78 16.55
CA THR A 258 -5.42 -11.37 15.46
C THR A 258 -5.63 -9.85 15.38
N ASP A 259 -5.49 -9.11 16.49
CA ASP A 259 -5.53 -7.63 16.50
C ASP A 259 -4.45 -6.99 15.59
N TRP A 260 -3.39 -7.71 15.24
CA TRP A 260 -2.36 -7.20 14.33
C TRP A 260 -2.89 -6.96 12.91
N LEU A 261 -3.98 -7.63 12.54
CA LEU A 261 -4.69 -7.44 11.28
C LEU A 261 -5.78 -6.36 11.38
N SER A 262 -6.02 -5.75 12.55
CA SER A 262 -7.13 -4.81 12.68
C SER A 262 -6.89 -3.48 12.00
N TYR A 263 -7.95 -2.89 11.46
CA TYR A 263 -7.86 -1.69 10.64
C TYR A 263 -9.05 -0.74 10.78
N ASP A 264 -8.77 0.55 10.57
CA ASP A 264 -9.75 1.62 10.33
C ASP A 264 -9.92 1.85 8.81
N VAL A 265 -8.87 1.60 8.03
CA VAL A 265 -8.91 1.60 6.56
C VAL A 265 -8.18 0.37 6.02
N MET A 266 -8.77 -0.37 5.09
CA MET A 266 -8.09 -1.45 4.37
C MET A 266 -8.14 -1.18 2.87
N GLU A 267 -6.99 -1.27 2.21
CA GLU A 267 -6.94 -1.43 0.76
C GLU A 267 -7.19 -2.89 0.43
N THR A 268 -8.20 -3.19 -0.39
CA THR A 268 -8.55 -4.58 -0.69
C THR A 268 -7.38 -5.26 -1.38
N PRO A 269 -6.90 -6.41 -0.89
CA PRO A 269 -5.80 -7.08 -1.55
C PRO A 269 -6.21 -7.53 -2.95
N HIS A 270 -5.29 -7.37 -3.90
CA HIS A 270 -5.45 -7.75 -5.30
C HIS A 270 -6.66 -7.09 -5.97
N HIS A 271 -6.82 -5.78 -5.73
CA HIS A 271 -7.85 -4.95 -6.38
C HIS A 271 -9.26 -5.54 -6.24
N CYS A 272 -9.63 -6.06 -5.07
CA CYS A 272 -10.90 -6.73 -4.82
C CYS A 272 -11.08 -8.05 -5.62
N SER A 273 -10.00 -8.83 -5.74
CA SER A 273 -10.01 -10.16 -6.35
C SER A 273 -10.79 -11.18 -5.52
N TRP A 274 -11.55 -12.04 -6.19
CA TRP A 274 -12.11 -13.25 -5.60
C TRP A 274 -11.04 -14.23 -5.13
N ARG A 275 -9.86 -14.22 -5.77
CA ARG A 275 -8.74 -15.13 -5.44
C ARG A 275 -8.04 -14.78 -4.12
N THR A 276 -8.37 -13.63 -3.54
CA THR A 276 -7.97 -13.25 -2.18
C THR A 276 -8.82 -13.98 -1.12
N LEU A 277 -10.07 -14.31 -1.45
CA LEU A 277 -11.03 -14.88 -0.50
C LEU A 277 -11.32 -16.36 -0.75
N SER A 278 -10.81 -16.95 -1.83
CA SER A 278 -11.20 -18.30 -2.23
C SER A 278 -10.19 -19.02 -3.12
N TYR A 279 -10.05 -20.32 -2.85
CA TYR A 279 -9.40 -21.27 -3.74
C TYR A 279 -10.28 -21.64 -4.95
N ASP A 280 -11.60 -21.53 -4.81
CA ASP A 280 -12.55 -21.87 -5.84
C ASP A 280 -12.53 -20.83 -6.97
N ARG A 281 -12.60 -21.30 -8.20
CA ARG A 281 -12.65 -20.44 -9.38
C ARG A 281 -14.09 -20.13 -9.75
N TRP A 282 -14.41 -18.83 -9.74
CA TRP A 282 -15.73 -18.35 -10.17
C TRP A 282 -16.12 -18.83 -11.57
N SER A 283 -15.17 -18.81 -12.52
CA SER A 283 -15.39 -19.25 -13.90
C SER A 283 -15.81 -20.72 -14.01
N GLU A 284 -15.53 -21.54 -12.99
CA GLU A 284 -15.82 -22.98 -12.99
C GLU A 284 -17.06 -23.30 -12.15
N LEU A 285 -17.25 -22.63 -11.02
CA LEU A 285 -18.30 -22.98 -10.03
C LEU A 285 -19.44 -21.96 -9.93
N GLY A 286 -19.28 -20.74 -10.45
CA GLY A 286 -20.26 -19.66 -10.29
C GLY A 286 -20.63 -19.44 -8.82
N GLU A 287 -21.92 -19.28 -8.51
CA GLU A 287 -22.38 -19.08 -7.12
C GLU A 287 -22.13 -20.27 -6.17
N LYS A 288 -21.63 -21.41 -6.66
CA LYS A 288 -21.25 -22.55 -5.80
C LYS A 288 -19.86 -22.39 -5.18
N VAL A 289 -19.11 -21.36 -5.56
CA VAL A 289 -17.82 -21.06 -4.94
C VAL A 289 -17.96 -20.88 -3.44
N LYS A 290 -16.95 -21.31 -2.69
CA LYS A 290 -16.89 -21.16 -1.23
C LYS A 290 -15.84 -20.13 -0.86
N VAL A 291 -16.15 -19.35 0.16
CA VAL A 291 -15.16 -18.50 0.82
C VAL A 291 -14.25 -19.38 1.68
N CYS A 292 -12.96 -19.06 1.72
CA CYS A 292 -12.06 -19.55 2.76
C CYS A 292 -12.33 -18.73 4.02
N GLU A 293 -12.86 -19.37 5.06
CA GLU A 293 -13.31 -18.69 6.28
C GLU A 293 -12.14 -18.04 7.03
N GLU A 294 -10.97 -18.65 6.98
CA GLU A 294 -9.72 -18.19 7.59
C GLU A 294 -9.24 -16.90 6.89
N ALA A 295 -9.14 -16.91 5.55
CA ALA A 295 -8.77 -15.72 4.79
C ALA A 295 -9.78 -14.58 4.99
N ARG A 296 -11.08 -14.91 5.00
CA ARG A 296 -12.15 -13.95 5.31
C ARG A 296 -12.01 -13.41 6.73
N SER A 297 -11.69 -14.26 7.70
CA SER A 297 -11.48 -13.86 9.10
C SER A 297 -10.32 -12.90 9.23
N ALA A 298 -9.19 -13.19 8.55
CA ALA A 298 -8.02 -12.31 8.46
C ALA A 298 -8.40 -10.90 8.00
N LEU A 299 -9.22 -10.80 6.95
CA LEU A 299 -9.60 -9.54 6.32
C LEU A 299 -10.79 -8.85 7.00
N SER A 300 -11.44 -9.49 7.97
CA SER A 300 -12.63 -8.96 8.66
C SER A 300 -12.35 -8.36 10.04
N GLN A 301 -11.08 -8.09 10.36
CA GLN A 301 -10.67 -7.46 11.61
C GLN A 301 -10.97 -5.94 11.63
N ILE A 302 -12.20 -5.56 11.35
CA ILE A 302 -12.61 -4.16 11.30
C ILE A 302 -12.61 -3.52 12.69
N ARG A 303 -12.24 -2.25 12.76
CA ARG A 303 -12.57 -1.36 13.88
C ARG A 303 -13.90 -0.65 13.64
N ASP A 304 -14.47 -0.08 14.70
CA ASP A 304 -15.71 0.70 14.61
C ASP A 304 -15.60 1.78 13.53
N GLY A 305 -16.47 1.73 12.52
CA GLY A 305 -16.48 2.72 11.43
C GLY A 305 -15.43 2.49 10.34
N ALA A 306 -14.78 1.33 10.29
CA ALA A 306 -13.76 1.03 9.29
C ALA A 306 -14.29 1.16 7.85
N VAL A 307 -13.40 1.56 6.94
CA VAL A 307 -13.68 1.73 5.52
C VAL A 307 -12.79 0.79 4.70
N ILE A 308 -13.37 0.14 3.70
CA ILE A 308 -12.66 -0.70 2.74
C ILE A 308 -12.56 0.05 1.43
N VAL A 309 -11.35 0.21 0.92
CA VAL A 309 -11.04 0.89 -0.33
C VAL A 309 -10.58 -0.15 -1.34
N ALA A 310 -11.28 -0.25 -2.47
CA ALA A 310 -10.84 -1.03 -3.61
C ALA A 310 -10.15 -0.10 -4.61
N SER A 311 -8.81 -0.17 -4.68
CA SER A 311 -8.06 0.47 -5.76
C SER A 311 -8.22 -0.38 -7.02
N CYS A 312 -9.25 -0.06 -7.78
CA CYS A 312 -9.64 -0.85 -8.95
C CYS A 312 -10.48 -0.01 -9.92
N LYS A 313 -10.70 -0.56 -11.10
CA LYS A 313 -11.75 -0.13 -12.04
C LYS A 313 -13.15 -0.34 -11.47
N PRO A 314 -14.20 0.28 -12.02
CA PRO A 314 -15.57 0.05 -11.57
C PRO A 314 -15.94 -1.44 -11.51
N ILE A 315 -16.54 -1.88 -10.41
CA ILE A 315 -16.82 -3.30 -10.15
C ILE A 315 -18.18 -3.66 -10.73
N LYS A 316 -18.18 -4.34 -11.88
CA LYS A 316 -19.40 -4.75 -12.59
C LYS A 316 -19.68 -6.23 -12.43
N LYS A 317 -20.95 -6.57 -12.53
CA LYS A 317 -21.39 -7.97 -12.58
C LYS A 317 -20.88 -8.62 -13.86
N ASP A 318 -20.43 -9.88 -13.74
CA ASP A 318 -19.95 -10.72 -14.85
C ASP A 318 -18.65 -10.24 -15.53
N ASP A 319 -17.98 -9.22 -14.98
CA ASP A 319 -16.65 -8.79 -15.42
C ASP A 319 -15.56 -9.79 -14.98
N SER A 320 -14.42 -9.73 -15.67
CA SER A 320 -13.23 -10.54 -15.35
C SER A 320 -12.64 -10.16 -13.99
N ASN A 321 -12.31 -11.15 -13.19
CA ASN A 321 -11.51 -10.99 -11.98
C ASN A 321 -10.04 -10.63 -12.31
N PRO A 322 -9.40 -9.67 -11.62
CA PRO A 322 -9.94 -8.68 -10.67
C PRO A 322 -10.37 -7.34 -11.33
N PRO A 323 -11.21 -6.51 -10.67
CA PRO A 323 -11.98 -6.79 -9.45
C PRO A 323 -13.10 -7.80 -9.72
N HIS A 324 -13.73 -8.32 -8.66
CA HIS A 324 -14.84 -9.24 -8.84
C HIS A 324 -16.03 -8.94 -7.91
N GLU A 325 -17.23 -8.92 -8.49
CA GLU A 325 -18.45 -8.54 -7.78
C GLU A 325 -18.78 -9.47 -6.60
N ARG A 326 -18.53 -10.78 -6.73
CA ARG A 326 -18.67 -11.73 -5.61
C ARG A 326 -17.76 -11.38 -4.42
N ALA A 327 -16.55 -10.88 -4.67
CA ALA A 327 -15.62 -10.44 -3.62
C ALA A 327 -16.11 -9.15 -2.97
N LYS A 328 -16.59 -8.18 -3.77
CA LYS A 328 -17.25 -6.96 -3.28
C LYS A 328 -18.38 -7.28 -2.29
N ARG A 329 -19.22 -8.29 -2.58
CA ARG A 329 -20.28 -8.72 -1.64
C ARG A 329 -19.72 -9.15 -0.27
N GLU A 330 -18.60 -9.86 -0.23
CA GLU A 330 -17.94 -10.23 1.03
C GLU A 330 -17.42 -9.00 1.76
N TYR A 331 -16.67 -8.12 1.09
CA TYR A 331 -16.13 -6.93 1.72
C TYR A 331 -17.23 -6.00 2.26
N VAL A 332 -18.31 -5.80 1.50
CA VAL A 332 -19.49 -5.04 2.00
C VAL A 332 -20.11 -5.71 3.23
N SER A 333 -20.15 -7.04 3.27
CA SER A 333 -20.64 -7.76 4.47
C SER A 333 -19.72 -7.59 5.69
N MET A 334 -18.41 -7.41 5.49
CA MET A 334 -17.45 -7.17 6.57
C MET A 334 -17.69 -5.81 7.23
N VAL A 335 -18.04 -4.79 6.45
CA VAL A 335 -18.44 -3.46 6.95
C VAL A 335 -19.94 -3.41 7.27
N GLU A 336 -20.45 -4.46 7.92
CA GLU A 336 -21.82 -4.59 8.45
C GLU A 336 -22.94 -4.33 7.42
N GLY A 337 -22.65 -4.48 6.12
CA GLY A 337 -23.58 -4.22 5.03
C GLY A 337 -23.73 -2.73 4.66
N GLU A 338 -22.95 -1.84 5.26
CA GLU A 338 -22.95 -0.41 4.95
C GLU A 338 -22.15 -0.13 3.67
N CYS A 339 -22.84 -0.11 2.54
CA CYS A 339 -22.22 0.03 1.21
C CYS A 339 -21.38 1.32 1.04
N ASP A 340 -21.66 2.38 1.78
CA ASP A 340 -20.91 3.65 1.74
C ASP A 340 -19.54 3.58 2.41
N ARG A 341 -19.29 2.53 3.21
CA ARG A 341 -17.99 2.17 3.77
C ARG A 341 -17.17 1.24 2.87
N PHE A 342 -17.66 0.90 1.67
CA PHE A 342 -16.87 0.28 0.60
C PHE A 342 -16.72 1.27 -0.56
N ILE A 343 -15.50 1.64 -0.92
CA ILE A 343 -15.23 2.70 -1.91
C ILE A 343 -14.34 2.16 -3.02
N CYS A 344 -14.78 2.23 -4.28
CA CYS A 344 -13.93 2.01 -5.45
C CYS A 344 -13.28 3.32 -5.87
N THR A 345 -11.95 3.36 -6.02
CA THR A 345 -11.21 4.59 -6.33
C THR A 345 -11.59 5.20 -7.68
N SER A 346 -11.79 4.39 -8.71
CA SER A 346 -12.19 4.87 -10.04
C SER A 346 -13.62 5.41 -10.06
N GLU A 347 -14.57 4.74 -9.39
CA GLU A 347 -15.96 5.23 -9.26
C GLU A 347 -15.98 6.56 -8.49
N TYR A 348 -15.22 6.63 -7.39
CA TYR A 348 -15.11 7.85 -6.59
C TYR A 348 -14.52 9.02 -7.38
N SER A 349 -13.42 8.81 -8.10
CA SER A 349 -12.78 9.87 -8.89
C SER A 349 -13.68 10.34 -10.03
N ALA A 350 -14.41 9.44 -10.69
CA ALA A 350 -15.37 9.83 -11.73
C ALA A 350 -16.49 10.76 -11.20
N ASP A 351 -16.88 10.61 -9.94
CA ASP A 351 -17.92 11.43 -9.30
C ASP A 351 -17.38 12.73 -8.68
N GLU A 352 -16.19 12.68 -8.09
CA GLU A 352 -15.63 13.75 -7.26
C GLU A 352 -14.49 14.54 -7.92
N ASP A 353 -13.97 14.06 -9.07
CA ASP A 353 -12.86 14.64 -9.83
C ASP A 353 -11.60 14.84 -8.97
N ARG A 354 -11.28 13.85 -8.13
CA ARG A 354 -10.13 13.84 -7.22
C ARG A 354 -9.83 12.46 -6.65
N ALA A 355 -8.60 12.28 -6.18
CA ALA A 355 -8.22 11.14 -5.35
C ALA A 355 -9.02 11.05 -4.04
N LEU A 356 -9.23 9.82 -3.56
CA LEU A 356 -9.87 9.57 -2.27
C LEU A 356 -8.90 9.93 -1.14
N GLU A 357 -9.32 10.80 -0.24
CA GLU A 357 -8.46 11.30 0.84
C GLU A 357 -9.17 11.17 2.19
N PHE A 358 -8.47 10.61 3.17
CA PHE A 358 -8.84 10.58 4.58
C PHE A 358 -7.92 11.51 5.37
N LYS A 359 -8.50 12.30 6.27
CA LYS A 359 -7.77 13.07 7.28
C LYS A 359 -7.80 12.31 8.60
N ILE A 360 -6.66 12.31 9.29
CA ILE A 360 -6.48 11.59 10.54
C ILE A 360 -6.29 12.65 11.64
N TYR A 361 -7.28 12.71 12.53
CA TYR A 361 -7.33 13.64 13.66
C TYR A 361 -7.18 12.86 14.98
N HIS A 362 -7.04 13.57 16.10
CA HIS A 362 -7.15 12.97 17.44
C HIS A 362 -8.51 12.29 17.71
N ALA A 363 -9.55 12.65 16.95
CA ALA A 363 -10.88 12.06 17.04
C ALA A 363 -11.04 10.80 16.16
N GLY A 364 -10.02 10.46 15.37
CA GLY A 364 -9.99 9.35 14.43
C GLY A 364 -9.97 9.78 12.96
N THR A 365 -10.25 8.82 12.09
CA THR A 365 -10.18 8.96 10.64
C THR A 365 -11.48 9.52 10.07
N ALA A 366 -11.39 10.51 9.19
CA ALA A 366 -12.54 11.09 8.49
C ALA A 366 -12.26 11.24 7.00
N LYS A 367 -13.19 10.75 6.16
CA LYS A 367 -13.15 10.95 4.71
C LYS A 367 -13.32 12.44 4.38
N LYS A 368 -12.42 13.00 3.58
CA LYS A 368 -12.52 14.38 3.10
C LYS A 368 -13.63 14.48 2.05
N LEU A 369 -14.65 15.29 2.35
CA LEU A 369 -15.73 15.61 1.42
C LEU A 369 -15.31 16.72 0.45
N GLY A 370 -15.68 16.56 -0.82
CA GLY A 370 -15.43 17.55 -1.86
C GLY A 370 -16.52 18.62 -1.79
N MET A 371 -16.14 19.88 -1.95
CA MET A 371 -17.12 20.91 -2.30
C MET A 371 -17.36 20.81 -3.80
N THR A 372 -18.29 19.97 -4.24
CA THR A 372 -18.64 19.89 -5.66
C THR A 372 -19.22 21.23 -6.14
N ALA A 373 -18.67 21.79 -7.22
CA ALA A 373 -19.17 23.02 -7.86
C ALA A 373 -20.66 22.89 -8.30
N LYS A 374 -21.17 21.66 -8.43
CA LYS A 374 -22.58 21.34 -8.74
C LYS A 374 -23.56 21.56 -7.58
N LYS A 375 -23.12 21.96 -6.37
CA LYS A 375 -24.00 22.34 -5.24
C LYS A 375 -23.79 23.78 -4.76
N THR A 376 -23.60 24.73 -5.67
CA THR A 376 -23.61 26.17 -5.36
C THR A 376 -25.01 26.78 -5.19
N ALA A 377 -26.02 25.98 -4.88
CA ALA A 377 -27.30 26.46 -4.37
C ALA A 377 -27.69 25.69 -3.11
N ALA A 378 -27.56 26.38 -1.97
CA ALA A 378 -27.95 25.96 -0.62
C ALA A 378 -27.12 24.83 0.02
N VAL A 379 -26.09 25.18 0.79
CA VAL A 379 -26.07 25.10 2.26
C VAL A 379 -24.78 25.79 2.71
N VAL A 380 -24.91 26.99 3.29
CA VAL A 380 -23.85 27.61 4.08
C VAL A 380 -23.82 26.88 5.42
N GLY A 381 -22.69 26.25 5.73
CA GLY A 381 -22.29 25.91 7.10
C GLY A 381 -22.95 24.68 7.72
N VAL A 382 -22.54 23.48 7.30
CA VAL A 382 -22.41 22.33 8.21
C VAL A 382 -21.20 21.52 7.76
N SER A 383 -20.09 21.61 8.50
CA SER A 383 -19.05 20.58 8.48
C SER A 383 -19.65 19.34 9.14
N GLY A 384 -20.29 18.48 8.34
CA GLY A 384 -20.81 17.21 8.81
C GLY A 384 -19.66 16.25 9.06
N ILE A 385 -19.47 15.85 10.32
CA ILE A 385 -18.66 14.67 10.67
C ILE A 385 -19.51 13.46 10.31
N ALA A 386 -19.29 12.90 9.11
CA ALA A 386 -19.82 11.58 8.77
C ALA A 386 -18.81 10.54 9.29
N THR A 387 -19.30 9.64 10.15
CA THR A 387 -18.63 8.42 10.66
C THR A 387 -17.12 8.57 10.87
N ALA A 388 -16.73 9.15 12.01
CA ALA A 388 -15.37 8.96 12.50
C ALA A 388 -15.23 7.51 12.98
N ALA A 389 -14.24 6.78 12.46
CA ALA A 389 -13.77 5.58 13.14
C ALA A 389 -13.24 6.04 14.51
N ARG A 390 -13.88 5.61 15.60
CA ARG A 390 -13.55 6.13 16.93
C ARG A 390 -12.27 5.47 17.41
N ALA A 391 -11.31 6.27 17.84
CA ALA A 391 -10.10 5.76 18.48
C ALA A 391 -10.46 4.91 19.72
N HIS A 392 -10.03 3.65 19.74
CA HIS A 392 -10.14 2.79 20.91
C HIS A 392 -9.07 3.17 21.95
N GLY A 393 -9.45 4.03 22.89
CA GLY A 393 -8.69 4.35 24.10
C GLY A 393 -9.28 3.66 25.34
N ARG A 394 -8.52 2.69 25.86
CA ARG A 394 -8.48 2.06 27.20
C ARG A 394 -9.62 2.33 28.20
N LYS A 395 -10.18 1.25 28.75
CA LYS A 395 -10.48 1.19 30.20
C LYS A 395 -9.19 0.96 30.98
#